data_AF-A0A3C0BH94-F1
#
_entry.id   AF-A0A3C0BH94-F1
#
_cell.length_a   1.000
_cell.length_b   1.000
_cell.length_c   1.000
_cell.angle_alpha   90.00
_cell.angle_beta   90.00
_cell.angle_gamma   90.00
#
_symmetry.space_group_name_H-M   'P 1'
#
loop_
_entity.id
_entity.type
_entity.pdbx_description
1 polymer ?
#
loop_
_entity_poly.entity_id
_entity_poly.type
_entity_poly.pdbx_seq_one_letter_code
_entity_poly.pdbx_strand_id
1 'polypeptide(L)'
;KNSEIKVAVVYSEKGYQIEAAIPFSLMSIAKLKPKQNVRGDFQINDADNGKERSRLIHWNSGKDNTYLDASSWGNGKVVGLNDEKGETGK
;
A
#
# COMPACT_ATOMS: atom_id res chain seq x y z
N LYS A 1 -10.89 1.71 21.47
CA LYS A 1 -10.08 1.00 20.46
C LYS A 1 -9.41 2.07 19.61
N ASN A 2 -8.08 2.04 19.48
CA ASN A 2 -7.36 3.08 18.73
C ASN A 2 -7.53 2.82 17.22
N SER A 3 -8.24 3.71 16.54
CA SER A 3 -8.60 3.61 15.12
C SER A 3 -7.74 4.50 14.22
N GLU A 4 -6.64 5.03 14.77
CA GLU A 4 -5.80 5.99 14.07
C GLU A 4 -4.77 5.29 13.16
N ILE A 5 -4.69 5.74 11.91
CA ILE A 5 -3.60 5.37 11.00
C ILE A 5 -2.35 6.12 11.44
N LYS A 6 -1.25 5.39 11.68
CA LYS A 6 0.04 6.01 11.99
C LYS A 6 0.85 6.11 10.71
N VAL A 7 1.48 7.27 10.50
CA VAL A 7 2.31 7.54 9.32
C VAL A 7 3.59 8.23 9.75
N ALA A 8 4.72 7.81 9.19
CA ALA A 8 5.99 8.52 9.24
C ALA A 8 6.45 8.83 7.82
N VAL A 9 7.00 10.03 7.62
CA VAL A 9 7.53 10.48 6.32
C VAL A 9 8.96 10.95 6.51
N VAL A 10 9.87 10.43 5.68
CA VAL A 10 11.27 10.86 5.63
C VAL A 10 11.55 11.46 4.27
N TYR A 11 11.97 12.73 4.24
CA TYR A 11 12.34 13.43 3.02
C TYR A 11 13.84 13.29 2.75
N SER A 12 14.19 13.28 1.47
CA SER A 12 15.56 13.23 0.96
C SER A 12 15.66 14.07 -0.32
N GLU A 13 16.88 14.28 -0.82
CA GLU A 13 17.12 14.96 -2.09
C GLU A 13 16.46 14.26 -3.29
N LYS A 14 16.16 12.96 -3.17
CA LYS A 14 15.60 12.14 -4.26
C LYS A 14 14.09 11.92 -4.17
N GLY A 15 13.42 12.49 -3.16
CA GLY A 15 12.00 12.26 -2.89
C GLY A 15 11.75 11.90 -1.42
N TYR A 16 10.71 11.13 -1.16
CA TYR A 16 10.28 10.80 0.19
C TYR A 16 9.99 9.30 0.36
N GLN A 17 10.13 8.82 1.58
CA GLN A 17 9.68 7.49 1.99
C GLN A 17 8.51 7.64 2.98
N ILE A 18 7.46 6.86 2.78
CA ILE A 18 6.31 6.76 3.70
C ILE A 18 6.32 5.38 4.34
N GLU A 19 6.26 5.32 5.66
CA GLU A 19 5.94 4.12 6.43
C GLU A 19 4.59 4.31 7.13
N ALA A 20 3.66 3.37 6.95
CA ALA A 20 2.31 3.46 7.50
C ALA A 20 1.91 2.19 8.25
N ALA A 21 1.23 2.35 9.38
CA ALA A 21 0.60 1.28 10.12
C ALA A 21 -0.92 1.51 10.15
N ILE A 22 -1.66 0.60 9.50
CA ILE A 22 -3.13 0.66 9.38
C ILE A 22 -3.74 -0.31 10.41
N PRO A 23 -4.52 0.18 11.39
CA PRO A 23 -5.22 -0.69 12.33
C PRO A 23 -6.20 -1.64 11.62
N PHE A 24 -6.14 -2.93 11.98
CA PHE A 24 -7.06 -3.94 11.46
C PHE A 24 -8.54 -3.62 11.69
N SER A 25 -8.86 -2.88 12.76
CA SER A 25 -10.22 -2.45 13.06
C SER A 25 -10.82 -1.53 12.00
N LEU A 26 -10.00 -0.79 11.23
CA LEU A 26 -10.49 0.03 10.11
C LEU A 26 -10.98 -0.82 8.93
N MET A 27 -10.51 -2.06 8.83
CA MET A 27 -10.92 -3.03 7.82
C MET A 27 -11.93 -4.05 8.37
N SER A 28 -12.49 -3.81 9.55
CA SER A 28 -13.41 -4.73 10.23
C SER A 28 -12.85 -6.15 10.43
N ILE A 29 -11.53 -6.29 10.53
CA ILE A 29 -10.85 -7.56 10.82
C ILE A 29 -10.08 -7.46 12.14
N ALA A 30 -9.83 -8.61 12.77
CA ALA A 30 -9.05 -8.67 14.01
C ALA A 30 -7.55 -8.77 13.76
N LYS A 31 -7.16 -9.56 12.75
CA LYS A 31 -5.78 -9.78 12.31
C LYS A 31 -5.74 -10.40 10.92
N LEU A 32 -4.61 -10.25 10.24
CA LEU A 32 -4.23 -11.08 9.10
C LEU A 32 -3.57 -12.37 9.58
N LYS A 33 -3.77 -13.47 8.85
CA LYS A 33 -3.13 -14.77 9.14
C LYS A 33 -2.06 -15.06 8.08
N PRO A 34 -0.95 -15.74 8.42
CA PRO A 34 -0.02 -16.25 7.41
C PRO A 34 -0.74 -17.06 6.33
N LYS A 35 -0.28 -16.92 5.09
CA LYS A 35 -0.84 -17.52 3.87
C LYS A 35 -2.24 -17.02 3.48
N GLN A 36 -2.83 -16.08 4.23
CA GLN A 36 -4.10 -15.46 3.85
C GLN A 36 -3.92 -14.66 2.55
N ASN A 37 -4.80 -14.90 1.58
CA ASN A 37 -4.86 -14.07 0.39
C ASN A 37 -5.44 -12.70 0.76
N VAL A 38 -4.81 -11.65 0.26
CA VAL A 38 -5.26 -10.27 0.40
C VAL A 38 -5.30 -9.62 -0.98
N ARG A 39 -6.11 -8.58 -1.13
CA ARG A 39 -6.08 -7.73 -2.32
C ARG A 39 -5.84 -6.30 -1.89
N GLY A 40 -5.09 -5.56 -2.69
CA GLY A 40 -4.78 -4.18 -2.42
C GLY A 40 -4.17 -3.49 -3.64
N ASP A 41 -4.00 -2.19 -3.51
CA ASP A 41 -3.33 -1.36 -4.50
C ASP A 41 -2.59 -0.20 -3.81
N PHE A 42 -1.56 0.31 -4.46
CA PHE A 42 -0.84 1.50 -4.03
C PHE A 42 -0.93 2.53 -5.15
N GLN A 43 -1.26 3.77 -4.79
CA GLN A 43 -1.37 4.87 -5.73
C GLN A 43 -0.40 5.99 -5.34
N ILE A 44 0.36 6.46 -6.32
CA ILE A 44 1.18 7.66 -6.21
C ILE A 44 0.47 8.76 -7.00
N ASN A 45 0.11 9.82 -6.29
CA ASN A 45 -0.38 11.06 -6.90
C ASN A 45 0.78 12.04 -6.96
N ASP A 46 1.03 12.58 -8.15
CA ASP A 46 2.07 13.57 -8.38
C ASP A 46 1.44 14.87 -8.90
N ALA A 47 1.89 16.00 -8.35
CA ALA A 47 1.42 17.35 -8.61
C ALA A 47 2.58 18.32 -8.91
N ASP A 48 3.73 17.85 -9.40
CA ASP A 48 4.92 18.66 -9.68
C ASP A 48 4.67 19.89 -10.59
N ASN A 49 3.57 19.90 -11.38
CA ASN A 49 3.21 21.01 -12.29
C ASN A 49 2.16 21.99 -11.74
N GLY A 50 1.81 21.98 -10.45
CA GLY A 50 0.90 22.96 -9.87
C GLY A 50 0.14 22.47 -8.63
N LYS A 51 -1.05 23.04 -8.40
CA LYS A 51 -1.95 22.59 -7.32
C LYS A 51 -2.78 21.37 -7.69
N GLU A 52 -2.85 21.06 -8.98
CA GLU A 52 -3.61 19.95 -9.53
C GLU A 52 -2.69 18.75 -9.79
N ARG A 53 -3.25 17.55 -9.64
CA ARG A 53 -2.55 16.29 -9.93
C ARG A 53 -2.18 16.21 -11.42
N SER A 54 -0.89 16.15 -11.72
CA SER A 54 -0.35 16.04 -13.08
C SER A 54 -0.12 14.59 -13.52
N ARG A 55 0.19 13.68 -12.59
CA ARG A 55 0.40 12.27 -12.88
C ARG A 55 -0.21 11.39 -11.79
N LEU A 56 -0.56 10.18 -12.20
CA LEU A 56 -1.07 9.14 -11.33
C LEU A 56 -0.52 7.80 -11.78
N ILE A 57 -0.01 7.04 -10.80
CA ILE A 57 0.58 5.72 -11.01
C ILE A 57 -0.03 4.78 -9.97
N HIS A 58 -0.51 3.64 -10.43
CA HIS A 58 -0.98 2.55 -9.58
C HIS A 58 0.00 1.38 -9.64
N TRP A 59 -0.02 0.53 -8.62
CA TRP A 59 0.74 -0.71 -8.63
C TRP A 59 0.17 -1.73 -9.63
N ASN A 60 -1.15 -2.00 -9.56
CA ASN A 60 -1.75 -3.07 -10.35
C ASN A 60 -2.66 -2.59 -11.49
N SER A 61 -3.37 -1.47 -11.32
CA SER A 61 -4.38 -1.01 -12.28
C SER A 61 -3.82 -0.07 -13.34
N GLY A 62 -4.19 -0.27 -14.60
CA GLY A 62 -3.97 0.74 -15.65
C GLY A 62 -5.02 1.86 -15.68
N LYS A 63 -6.04 1.78 -14.81
CA LYS A 63 -7.18 2.72 -14.75
C LYS A 63 -7.21 3.45 -13.41
N ASP A 64 -7.53 4.74 -13.46
CA ASP A 64 -7.81 5.57 -12.29
C ASP A 64 -9.23 5.30 -11.75
N ASN A 65 -9.43 4.12 -11.17
CA ASN A 65 -10.70 3.73 -10.58
C ASN A 65 -10.56 2.81 -9.35
N THR A 66 -9.35 2.59 -8.85
CA THR A 66 -9.08 1.65 -7.74
C THR A 66 -9.70 2.10 -6.42
N TYR A 67 -10.07 3.37 -6.31
CA TYR A 67 -10.80 3.95 -5.18
C TYR A 67 -12.31 3.61 -5.18
N LEU A 68 -12.87 3.18 -6.32
CA LEU A 68 -14.29 2.77 -6.45
C LEU A 68 -14.45 1.29 -6.73
N ASP A 69 -13.50 0.68 -7.43
CA ASP A 69 -13.62 -0.67 -7.98
C ASP A 69 -12.47 -1.58 -7.53
N ALA A 70 -12.75 -2.37 -6.49
CA ALA A 70 -11.81 -3.34 -5.95
C ALA A 70 -11.51 -4.52 -6.92
N SER A 71 -12.23 -4.65 -8.04
CA SER A 71 -11.93 -5.68 -9.05
C SER A 71 -10.57 -5.44 -9.73
N SER A 72 -10.10 -4.19 -9.75
CA SER A 72 -8.82 -3.77 -10.32
C SER A 72 -7.62 -3.92 -9.37
N TRP A 73 -7.84 -4.32 -8.11
CA TRP A 73 -6.76 -4.47 -7.13
C TRP A 73 -5.88 -5.70 -7.42
N GLY A 74 -4.59 -5.59 -7.09
CA GLY A 74 -3.65 -6.70 -7.21
C GLY A 74 -3.88 -7.78 -6.17
N ASN A 75 -3.38 -8.98 -6.46
CA ASN A 75 -3.42 -10.11 -5.53
C ASN A 75 -2.14 -10.16 -4.70
N GLY A 76 -2.28 -10.42 -3.40
CA GLY A 76 -1.17 -10.60 -2.47
C GLY A 76 -1.41 -11.76 -1.51
N LYS A 77 -0.36 -12.16 -0.79
CA LYS A 77 -0.44 -13.18 0.25
C LYS A 77 0.35 -12.71 1.47
N VAL A 78 -0.23 -12.91 2.65
CA VAL A 78 0.41 -12.55 3.91
C VAL A 78 1.52 -13.56 4.21
N VAL A 79 2.74 -13.06 4.40
CA VAL A 79 3.93 -13.84 4.77
C VAL A 79 4.54 -13.28 6.06
N GLY A 80 5.32 -14.08 6.79
CA GLY A 80 6.06 -13.57 7.93
C GLY A 80 7.18 -12.63 7.48
N LEU A 81 7.47 -11.59 8.25
CA LEU A 81 8.55 -10.64 7.96
C LEU A 81 9.93 -11.30 7.82
N ASN A 82 10.12 -12.47 8.42
CA ASN A 82 11.35 -13.25 8.36
C ASN A 82 11.34 -14.32 7.25
N ASP A 83 10.17 -14.60 6.65
CA ASP A 83 10.03 -15.60 5.60
C ASP A 83 10.57 -15.06 4.25
N GLU A 84 10.76 -13.73 4.12
CA GLU A 84 11.33 -13.10 2.91
C GLU A 84 12.80 -12.69 3.04
N LYS A 85 13.45 -12.87 4.21
CA LYS A 85 14.91 -12.67 4.33
C LYS A 85 15.74 -13.86 3.88
N GLY A 86 15.11 -14.90 3.32
CA GLY A 86 15.81 -16.08 2.82
C GLY A 86 15.13 -16.65 1.58
N GLU A 87 15.40 -16.06 0.42
CA GLU A 87 15.51 -16.73 -0.89
C GLU A 87 15.81 -15.70 -2.00
N THR A 88 16.98 -15.05 -1.94
CA THR A 88 17.74 -14.78 -3.18
C THR A 88 18.54 -16.05 -3.46
N GLY A 89 17.86 -17.03 -4.05
CA GLY A 89 18.40 -18.39 -4.17
C GLY A 89 17.82 -19.19 -5.32
N LYS A 90 17.96 -18.68 -6.55
CA LYS A 90 18.52 -19.37 -7.74
C LYS A 90 18.42 -18.48 -8.97
#